data_AF-M2SFN9-F1
#
_entry.id   AF-M2SFN9-F1
#
_cell.length_a   1.000
_cell.length_b   1.000
_cell.length_c   1.000
_cell.angle_alpha   90.00
_cell.angle_beta   90.00
_cell.angle_gamma   90.00
#
_symmetry.space_group_name_H-M   'P 1'
#
loop_
_entity.id
_entity.type
_entity.pdbx_description
1 polymer ?
#
loop_
_entity_poly.entity_id
_entity_poly.type
_entity_poly.pdbx_seq_one_letter_code
_entity_poly.pdbx_strand_id
1 'polypeptide(L)'
;MATGKNKKYKAGNVKKGSKRKIAEPFSKKEWYNVKVPKNFKRRTVGQIVVNKTAGTRIASEQLKGRVVEVNLADLMENEKFGAYNYKFKCEDVNGKDCLMIFHGLKLTTDKLRSIVKKWCTLIETSVDVKTTDGHLIRIFCIGFTSRKSNQIKKTSYA
;
A
#
# COMPACT_ATOMS: atom_id res chain seq x y z
N MET A 1 0.97 32.68 11.62
CA MET A 1 2.05 33.68 11.57
C MET A 1 3.35 33.01 11.16
N ALA A 2 3.81 33.24 9.92
CA ALA A 2 5.18 32.92 9.54
C ALA A 2 5.95 34.24 9.51
N THR A 3 6.55 34.62 10.65
CA THR A 3 7.35 35.85 10.79
C THR A 3 8.81 35.58 10.48
N GLY A 4 9.07 35.09 9.27
CA GLY A 4 10.42 35.12 8.69
C GLY A 4 10.59 36.45 7.94
N LYS A 5 11.22 37.44 8.58
CA LYS A 5 11.67 38.66 7.89
C LYS A 5 12.67 38.24 6.82
N ASN A 6 12.25 38.18 5.55
CA ASN A 6 13.15 37.94 4.43
C ASN A 6 14.13 39.11 4.33
N LYS A 7 15.29 38.93 4.96
CA LYS A 7 16.48 39.78 4.81
C LYS A 7 16.76 39.80 3.31
N LYS A 8 16.53 40.96 2.67
CA LYS A 8 16.81 41.20 1.25
C LYS A 8 18.17 40.59 0.93
N TYR A 9 18.17 39.47 0.20
CA TYR A 9 19.40 38.93 -0.37
C TYR A 9 20.01 40.04 -1.21
N LYS A 10 21.17 40.51 -0.76
CA LYS A 10 21.86 41.67 -1.32
C LYS A 10 22.03 41.45 -2.82
N ALA A 11 21.49 42.38 -3.61
CA ALA A 11 21.83 42.56 -5.00
C ALA A 11 23.32 42.91 -5.08
N GLY A 12 24.16 41.91 -5.29
CA GLY A 12 25.60 42.05 -5.47
C GLY A 12 26.14 40.88 -6.28
N ASN A 13 26.40 41.13 -7.56
CA ASN A 13 27.26 40.33 -8.44
C ASN A 13 26.90 38.85 -8.70
N VAL A 14 25.62 38.52 -8.87
CA VAL A 14 25.27 37.27 -9.57
C VAL A 14 25.05 37.61 -11.03
N LYS A 15 26.00 37.18 -11.87
CA LYS A 15 25.91 37.20 -13.34
C LYS A 15 24.47 36.86 -13.75
N LYS A 16 23.90 37.72 -14.58
CA LYS A 16 22.54 37.63 -15.15
C LYS A 16 22.47 36.44 -16.14
N GLY A 17 22.77 35.24 -15.66
CA GLY A 17 22.51 34.00 -16.37
C GLY A 17 21.00 33.87 -16.51
N SER A 18 20.56 33.64 -17.74
CA SER A 18 19.16 33.49 -18.15
C SER A 18 18.31 32.92 -17.01
N LYS A 19 17.43 33.77 -16.45
CA LYS A 19 16.38 33.34 -15.53
C LYS A 19 15.44 32.44 -16.33
N ARG A 20 15.84 31.18 -16.55
CA ARG A 20 14.90 30.10 -16.85
C ARG A 20 13.86 30.19 -15.74
N LYS A 21 12.62 30.53 -16.10
CA LYS A 21 11.50 30.47 -15.16
C LYS A 21 11.64 29.14 -14.44
N ILE A 22 11.85 29.17 -13.12
CA ILE A 22 11.90 27.98 -12.30
C ILE A 22 10.48 27.41 -12.39
N ALA A 23 10.27 26.51 -13.35
CA ALA A 23 8.98 25.88 -13.55
C ALA A 23 8.65 25.12 -12.27
N GLU A 24 7.42 25.28 -11.79
CA GLU A 24 6.99 24.62 -10.57
C GLU A 24 7.22 23.11 -10.69
N PRO A 25 7.83 22.47 -9.68
CA PRO A 25 8.12 21.03 -9.73
C PRO A 25 6.88 20.17 -10.01
N PHE A 26 5.69 20.65 -9.66
CA PHE A 26 4.43 19.93 -9.89
C PHE A 26 3.95 19.96 -11.35
N SER A 27 4.27 21.00 -12.12
CA SER A 27 3.92 21.07 -13.55
C SER A 27 4.59 19.98 -14.39
N LYS A 28 5.69 19.42 -13.87
CA LYS A 28 6.45 18.30 -14.47
C LYS A 28 5.90 16.93 -14.08
N LYS A 29 4.80 16.87 -13.33
CA LYS A 29 4.18 15.62 -12.91
C LYS A 29 2.91 15.32 -13.70
N GLU A 30 2.59 14.03 -13.79
CA GLU A 30 1.38 13.49 -14.40
C GLU A 30 0.71 12.51 -13.43
N TRP A 31 -0.61 12.43 -13.54
CA TRP A 31 -1.46 11.59 -12.70
C TRP A 31 -1.91 10.34 -13.48
N TYR A 32 -1.83 9.21 -12.81
CA TYR A 32 -2.26 7.90 -13.30
C TYR A 32 -3.28 7.31 -12.34
N ASN A 33 -4.34 6.70 -12.87
CA ASN A 33 -5.35 6.03 -12.06
C ASN A 33 -4.86 4.64 -11.67
N VAL A 34 -5.15 4.24 -10.43
CA VAL A 34 -4.83 2.92 -9.92
C VAL A 34 -6.05 2.01 -10.07
N LYS A 35 -5.92 0.98 -10.91
CA LYS A 35 -6.97 -0.02 -11.15
C LYS A 35 -6.57 -1.38 -10.60
N VAL A 36 -7.35 -1.83 -9.64
CA VAL A 36 -7.25 -3.17 -9.04
C VAL A 36 -7.88 -4.21 -9.98
N PRO A 37 -7.59 -5.52 -9.84
CA PRO A 37 -8.24 -6.58 -10.61
C PRO A 37 -9.78 -6.56 -10.55
N LYS A 38 -10.43 -7.17 -11.55
CA LYS A 38 -11.89 -7.16 -11.72
C LYS A 38 -12.67 -7.92 -10.62
N ASN A 39 -12.00 -8.68 -9.77
CA ASN A 39 -12.61 -9.51 -8.74
C ASN A 39 -13.23 -8.69 -7.59
N PHE A 40 -12.91 -7.40 -7.49
CA PHE A 40 -13.42 -6.50 -6.45
C PHE A 40 -14.52 -5.60 -6.99
N LYS A 41 -15.47 -5.21 -6.13
CA LYS A 41 -16.60 -4.34 -6.50
C LYS A 41 -16.10 -2.95 -6.93
N ARG A 42 -15.26 -2.33 -6.10
CA ARG A 42 -14.65 -1.04 -6.40
C ARG A 42 -13.28 -1.23 -7.03
N ARG A 43 -13.20 -0.95 -8.33
CA ARG A 43 -11.97 -1.17 -9.12
C ARG A 43 -10.95 -0.02 -9.02
N THR A 44 -11.46 1.21 -8.93
CA THR A 44 -10.62 2.41 -8.88
C THR A 44 -10.39 2.82 -7.43
N VAL A 45 -9.15 2.73 -6.97
CA VAL A 45 -8.78 3.03 -5.58
C VAL A 45 -8.36 4.48 -5.43
N GLY A 46 -7.58 5.00 -6.38
CA GLY A 46 -7.03 6.34 -6.29
C GLY A 46 -6.13 6.69 -7.48
N GLN A 47 -5.31 7.72 -7.30
CA GLN A 47 -4.39 8.21 -8.31
C GLN A 47 -2.96 8.26 -7.77
N ILE A 48 -1.99 7.93 -8.61
CA ILE A 48 -0.57 8.05 -8.32
C ILE A 48 0.01 9.13 -9.23
N VAL A 49 0.90 9.93 -8.65
CA VAL A 49 1.62 10.97 -9.37
C VAL A 49 3.04 10.52 -9.69
N VAL A 50 3.49 10.74 -10.93
CA VAL A 50 4.84 10.44 -11.42
C VAL A 50 5.36 11.60 -12.25
N ASN A 51 6.69 11.69 -12.40
CA ASN A 51 7.28 12.67 -13.28
C ASN A 51 6.95 12.35 -14.74
N LYS A 52 6.73 13.37 -15.55
CA LYS A 52 6.59 13.26 -17.00
C LYS A 52 7.82 12.59 -17.59
N THR A 53 7.60 11.84 -18.66
CA THR A 53 8.70 11.25 -19.44
C THR A 53 9.65 12.35 -19.90
N ALA A 54 10.93 12.21 -19.56
CA ALA A 54 11.96 13.17 -19.91
C ALA A 54 13.23 12.43 -20.35
N GLY A 55 13.56 12.56 -21.63
CA GLY A 55 14.69 11.85 -22.23
C GLY A 55 14.54 10.33 -22.11
N THR A 56 15.54 9.67 -21.54
CA THR A 56 15.57 8.21 -21.35
C THR A 56 14.76 7.71 -20.16
N ARG A 57 14.21 8.60 -19.32
CA ARG A 57 13.40 8.20 -18.15
C ARG A 57 11.92 8.20 -18.51
N ILE A 58 11.37 7.01 -18.72
CA ILE A 58 9.97 6.81 -19.09
C ILE A 58 9.10 6.75 -17.83
N ALA A 59 7.98 7.48 -17.83
CA ALA A 59 7.05 7.53 -16.69
C ALA A 59 6.42 6.17 -16.37
N SER A 60 6.10 5.36 -17.39
CA SER A 60 5.51 4.03 -17.22
C SER A 60 6.44 3.07 -16.48
N GLU A 61 7.73 3.10 -16.79
CA GLU A 61 8.74 2.27 -16.12
C GLU A 61 8.90 2.65 -14.64
N GLN A 62 8.79 3.95 -14.31
CA GLN A 62 8.82 4.43 -12.92
C GLN A 62 7.57 4.04 -12.10
N LEU A 63 6.46 3.72 -12.77
CA LEU A 63 5.23 3.24 -12.14
C LEU A 63 5.30 1.74 -11.86
N LYS A 64 5.91 0.97 -12.75
CA LYS A 64 6.08 -0.47 -12.60
C LYS A 64 6.89 -0.77 -11.33
N GLY A 65 6.47 -1.79 -10.60
CA GLY A 65 7.10 -2.21 -9.35
C GLY A 65 6.66 -1.45 -8.11
N ARG A 66 5.92 -0.33 -8.22
CA ARG A 66 5.34 0.32 -7.04
C ARG A 66 4.27 -0.56 -6.40
N VAL A 67 4.28 -0.59 -5.07
CA VAL A 67 3.30 -1.32 -4.28
C VAL A 67 2.37 -0.33 -3.58
N VAL A 68 1.07 -0.56 -3.69
CA VAL A 68 0.02 0.20 -3.01
C VAL A 68 -0.68 -0.72 -2.01
N GLU A 69 -0.91 -0.21 -0.80
CA GLU A 69 -1.66 -0.90 0.24
C GLU A 69 -3.07 -0.28 0.34
N VAL A 70 -4.10 -1.12 0.36
CA VAL A 70 -5.51 -0.74 0.35
C VAL A 70 -6.28 -1.64 1.32
N ASN A 71 -7.24 -1.10 2.06
CA ASN A 71 -8.09 -1.91 2.92
C ASN A 71 -9.09 -2.71 2.07
N LEU A 72 -9.32 -3.98 2.44
CA LEU A 72 -10.31 -4.83 1.78
C LEU A 72 -11.74 -4.30 1.96
N ALA A 73 -12.02 -3.66 3.09
CA ALA A 73 -13.34 -3.06 3.34
C ALA A 73 -13.73 -2.04 2.26
N ASP A 74 -12.78 -1.23 1.79
CA ASP A 74 -13.01 -0.20 0.77
C ASP A 74 -13.21 -0.79 -0.63
N LEU A 75 -12.63 -1.98 -0.88
CA LEU A 75 -12.71 -2.68 -2.16
C LEU A 75 -14.02 -3.48 -2.31
N MET A 76 -14.50 -4.05 -1.20
CA MET A 76 -15.69 -4.92 -1.16
C MET A 76 -16.94 -4.23 -0.59
N GLU A 77 -16.82 -2.98 -0.13
CA GLU A 77 -17.86 -2.19 0.53
C GLU A 77 -18.50 -2.95 1.70
N ASN A 78 -17.66 -3.61 2.49
CA ASN A 78 -18.12 -4.39 3.64
C ASN A 78 -17.16 -4.21 4.81
N GLU A 79 -17.68 -3.60 5.87
CA GLU A 79 -16.94 -3.20 7.06
C GLU A 79 -16.36 -4.39 7.84
N LYS A 80 -16.94 -5.59 7.69
CA LYS A 80 -16.43 -6.83 8.32
C LYS A 80 -14.99 -7.13 7.93
N PHE A 81 -14.56 -6.68 6.75
CA PHE A 81 -13.21 -6.91 6.24
C PHE A 81 -12.22 -5.79 6.58
N GLY A 82 -12.57 -4.87 7.49
CA GLY A 82 -11.71 -3.72 7.83
C GLY A 82 -10.36 -4.07 8.46
N ALA A 83 -10.17 -5.33 8.88
CA ALA A 83 -8.92 -5.82 9.43
C ALA A 83 -7.91 -6.33 8.38
N TYR A 84 -8.29 -6.42 7.10
CA TYR A 84 -7.46 -7.02 6.06
C TYR A 84 -6.95 -5.94 5.09
N ASN A 85 -5.65 -5.71 5.09
CA ASN A 85 -4.99 -4.84 4.13
C ASN A 85 -4.40 -5.66 2.97
N TYR A 86 -4.78 -5.31 1.75
CA TYR A 86 -4.24 -5.90 0.52
C TYR A 86 -3.12 -5.03 -0.02
N LYS A 87 -2.06 -5.68 -0.49
CA LYS A 87 -0.96 -5.06 -1.21
C LYS A 87 -1.05 -5.45 -2.67
N PHE A 88 -1.02 -4.45 -3.52
CA PHE A 88 -1.04 -4.62 -4.97
C PHE A 88 0.20 -4.00 -5.59
N LYS A 89 0.82 -4.70 -6.54
CA LYS A 89 1.99 -4.22 -7.28
C LYS A 89 1.56 -3.79 -8.67
N CYS A 90 2.02 -2.63 -9.13
CA CYS A 90 1.84 -2.19 -10.50
C CYS A 90 2.73 -3.03 -11.43
N GLU A 91 2.13 -3.80 -12.32
CA GLU A 91 2.86 -4.61 -13.31
C GLU A 91 2.90 -3.91 -14.66
N ASP A 92 1.75 -3.39 -15.09
CA ASP A 92 1.64 -2.73 -16.39
C ASP A 92 0.81 -1.45 -16.35
N VAL A 93 1.04 -0.60 -17.34
CA VAL A 93 0.37 0.70 -17.47
C VAL A 93 -0.28 0.78 -18.83
N ASN A 94 -1.61 0.81 -18.86
CA ASN A 94 -2.39 0.99 -20.07
C ASN A 94 -2.89 2.43 -20.17
N GLY A 95 -2.25 3.23 -21.02
CA GLY A 95 -2.54 4.66 -21.13
C GLY A 95 -2.31 5.38 -19.80
N LYS A 96 -3.39 5.88 -19.18
CA LYS A 96 -3.35 6.53 -17.85
C LYS A 96 -3.74 5.61 -16.69
N ASP A 97 -4.02 4.35 -16.96
CA ASP A 97 -4.44 3.39 -15.95
C ASP A 97 -3.31 2.41 -15.60
N CYS A 98 -2.94 2.35 -14.34
CA CYS A 98 -2.04 1.35 -13.78
C CYS A 98 -2.82 0.07 -13.46
N LEU A 99 -2.44 -1.03 -14.10
CA LEU A 99 -2.97 -2.36 -13.82
C LEU A 99 -2.17 -2.99 -12.68
N MET A 100 -2.88 -3.34 -11.61
CA MET A 100 -2.24 -3.95 -10.45
C MET A 100 -2.47 -5.45 -10.35
N ILE A 101 -1.44 -6.16 -9.86
CA ILE A 101 -1.47 -7.56 -9.48
C ILE A 101 -1.41 -7.70 -7.96
N PHE A 102 -2.00 -8.77 -7.43
CA PHE A 102 -1.89 -9.13 -6.03
C PHE A 102 -0.43 -9.40 -5.63
N HIS A 103 0.04 -8.70 -4.59
CA HIS A 103 1.40 -8.87 -4.06
C HIS A 103 1.40 -9.52 -2.68
N GLY A 104 0.37 -9.28 -1.87
CA GLY A 104 0.27 -9.88 -0.55
C GLY A 104 -0.90 -9.37 0.26
N LEU A 105 -1.15 -10.05 1.38
CA LEU A 105 -2.18 -9.69 2.35
C LEU A 105 -1.53 -9.50 3.71
N LYS A 106 -1.97 -8.48 4.44
CA LYS A 106 -1.52 -8.17 5.79
C LYS A 106 -2.73 -7.92 6.68
N LEU A 107 -2.74 -8.51 7.88
CA LEU A 107 -3.69 -8.14 8.94
C LEU A 107 -3.26 -6.83 9.60
N THR A 108 -4.22 -6.00 9.98
CA THR A 108 -3.94 -4.79 10.77
C THR A 108 -3.32 -5.17 12.12
N THR A 109 -2.44 -4.30 12.63
CA THR A 109 -1.76 -4.53 13.91
C THR A 109 -2.73 -4.57 15.07
N ASP A 110 -3.81 -3.79 15.00
CA ASP A 110 -4.89 -3.80 15.98
C ASP A 110 -5.57 -5.17 16.04
N LYS A 111 -5.96 -5.73 14.87
CA LYS A 111 -6.59 -7.05 14.82
C LYS A 111 -5.68 -8.14 15.34
N LEU A 112 -4.40 -8.16 14.93
CA LEU A 112 -3.44 -9.14 15.42
C LEU A 112 -3.31 -9.11 16.94
N ARG A 113 -3.20 -7.92 17.53
CA ARG A 113 -3.11 -7.75 18.99
C ARG A 113 -4.42 -8.08 19.72
N SER A 114 -5.57 -7.86 19.07
CA SER A 114 -6.90 -8.15 19.62
C SER A 114 -7.20 -9.64 19.72
N ILE A 115 -6.67 -10.45 18.79
CA ILE A 115 -6.89 -11.91 18.80
C ILE A 115 -6.07 -12.58 19.91
N VAL A 116 -4.85 -12.08 20.19
CA VAL A 116 -3.98 -12.62 21.24
C VAL A 116 -4.59 -12.31 22.63
N LYS A 117 -4.98 -13.36 23.35
CA LYS A 117 -5.55 -13.25 24.70
C LYS A 117 -4.78 -14.15 25.68
N LYS A 118 -4.82 -13.79 26.96
CA LYS A 118 -4.32 -14.65 28.04
C LYS A 118 -5.20 -15.90 28.20
N TRP A 119 -4.64 -16.95 28.79
CA TRP A 119 -5.34 -18.19 29.16
C TRP A 119 -5.76 -19.10 27.99
N CYS A 120 -5.20 -18.84 26.81
CA CYS A 120 -5.30 -19.68 25.62
C CYS A 120 -3.90 -20.07 25.14
N THR A 121 -3.78 -21.18 24.42
CA THR A 121 -2.57 -21.56 23.68
C THR A 121 -2.61 -20.91 22.31
N LEU A 122 -1.51 -20.31 21.89
CA LEU A 122 -1.28 -19.81 20.54
C LEU A 122 -0.61 -20.91 19.70
N ILE A 123 -1.13 -21.14 18.51
CA ILE A 123 -0.61 -22.10 17.54
C ILE A 123 -0.25 -21.32 16.27
N GLU A 124 1.03 -21.33 15.90
CA GLU A 124 1.54 -20.65 14.71
C GLU A 124 2.11 -21.68 13.73
N THR A 125 1.79 -21.51 12.45
CA THR A 125 2.33 -22.34 11.38
C THR A 125 2.60 -21.50 10.14
N SER A 126 3.62 -21.86 9.38
CA SER A 126 3.96 -21.22 8.11
C SER A 126 4.22 -22.27 7.04
N VAL A 127 3.66 -22.07 5.86
CA VAL A 127 3.84 -22.99 4.72
C VAL A 127 4.17 -22.18 3.47
N ASP A 128 5.17 -22.64 2.73
CA ASP A 128 5.51 -22.13 1.42
C ASP A 128 4.79 -22.93 0.34
N VAL A 129 3.98 -22.25 -0.46
CA VAL A 129 3.15 -22.87 -1.49
C VAL A 129 3.48 -22.26 -2.85
N LYS A 130 3.59 -23.12 -3.86
CA LYS A 130 3.69 -22.70 -5.26
C LYS A 130 2.31 -22.75 -5.89
N THR A 131 1.85 -21.64 -6.45
CA THR A 131 0.59 -21.58 -7.20
C THR A 131 0.73 -22.25 -8.57
N THR A 132 -0.40 -22.57 -9.20
CA THR A 132 -0.46 -23.08 -10.59
C THR A 132 0.25 -22.16 -11.57
N ASP A 133 0.18 -20.86 -11.30
CA ASP A 133 0.71 -19.81 -12.17
C ASP A 133 2.20 -19.53 -11.88
N GLY A 134 2.86 -20.42 -11.12
CA GLY A 134 4.30 -20.35 -10.85
C GLY A 134 4.73 -19.37 -9.77
N HIS A 135 3.81 -18.72 -9.05
CA HIS A 135 4.14 -17.79 -7.97
C HIS A 135 4.41 -18.54 -6.67
N LEU A 136 5.45 -18.14 -5.93
CA LEU A 136 5.74 -18.65 -4.60
C LEU A 136 5.16 -17.71 -3.55
N ILE A 137 4.31 -18.24 -2.67
CA ILE A 137 3.63 -17.49 -1.61
C ILE A 137 3.89 -18.18 -0.28
N ARG A 138 4.24 -17.39 0.75
CA ARG A 138 4.31 -17.86 2.14
C ARG A 138 3.01 -17.52 2.86
N ILE A 139 2.34 -18.55 3.36
CA ILE A 139 1.10 -18.42 4.13
C ILE A 139 1.45 -18.58 5.61
N PHE A 140 0.90 -17.70 6.43
CA PHE A 140 0.97 -17.78 7.88
C PHE A 140 -0.42 -18.06 8.44
N CYS A 141 -0.51 -19.07 9.31
CA CYS A 141 -1.74 -19.43 10.01
C CYS A 141 -1.52 -19.29 11.50
N ILE A 142 -2.42 -18.52 12.14
CA ILE A 142 -2.43 -18.31 13.59
C ILE A 142 -3.76 -18.85 14.12
N GLY A 143 -3.69 -19.79 15.05
CA GLY A 143 -4.82 -20.41 15.74
C GLY A 143 -4.73 -20.21 17.24
N PHE A 144 -5.89 -20.19 17.90
CA PHE A 144 -5.98 -20.12 19.35
C PHE A 144 -6.92 -21.20 19.86
N THR A 145 -6.61 -21.78 21.01
CA THR A 145 -7.55 -22.65 21.70
C THR A 145 -8.75 -21.86 22.22
N SER A 146 -9.95 -22.41 22.01
CA SER A 146 -11.19 -21.82 22.51
C SER A 146 -11.63 -22.48 23.81
N ARG A 147 -12.43 -21.77 24.61
CA ARG A 147 -13.04 -22.33 25.82
C ARG A 147 -14.31 -23.10 25.45
N LYS A 148 -14.51 -24.28 26.02
CA LYS A 148 -15.76 -25.05 25.85
C LYS A 148 -16.86 -24.49 26.76
N SER A 149 -18.14 -24.58 26.36
CA SER A 149 -19.26 -23.95 27.08
C SER A 149 -19.38 -24.39 28.55
N ASN A 150 -19.00 -25.64 28.87
CA ASN A 150 -19.15 -26.22 30.21
C ASN A 150 -17.80 -26.35 30.96
N GLN A 151 -16.77 -25.60 30.54
CA GLN A 151 -15.44 -25.69 31.13
C GLN A 151 -15.34 -24.91 32.45
N ILE A 152 -15.10 -25.63 33.55
CA ILE A 152 -14.90 -25.04 34.89
C ILE A 152 -13.55 -24.32 34.98
N LYS A 153 -12.50 -24.88 34.39
CA LYS A 153 -11.16 -24.27 34.39
C LYS A 153 -11.17 -22.95 33.61
N LYS A 154 -10.55 -21.92 34.18
CA LYS A 154 -10.37 -20.60 33.53
C LYS A 154 -9.42 -20.67 32.33
N THR A 155 -8.49 -21.63 32.35
CA THR A 155 -7.49 -21.82 31.30
C THR A 155 -7.92 -22.89 30.30
N SER A 156 -7.71 -22.61 29.02
CA SER A 156 -7.93 -23.55 27.93
C SER A 156 -6.62 -23.74 27.17
N TYR A 157 -5.68 -24.46 27.77
CA TYR A 157 -4.43 -24.84 27.11
C TYR A 157 -4.63 -26.17 26.36
N ALA A 158 -3.91 -26.32 25.24
CA ALA A 158 -3.84 -27.56 24.47
C ALA A 158 -3.05 -28.63 25.23
#